data_AF-A0A534TZR9-F1
#
_entry.id   AF-A0A534TZR9-F1
#
_cell.length_a   1.000
_cell.length_b   1.000
_cell.length_c   1.000
_cell.angle_alpha   90.00
_cell.angle_beta   90.00
_cell.angle_gamma   90.00
#
_symmetry.space_group_name_H-M   'P 1'
#
loop_
_entity.id
_entity.type
_entity.pdbx_description
1 polymer ?
#
loop_
_entity_poly.entity_id
_entity_poly.type
_entity_poly.pdbx_seq_one_letter_code
_entity_poly.pdbx_strand_id
1 'polypeptide(L)'
;MNLFGAYFDESGCHDGSRVLAVGGYLIRADRAARMERKWKAALKRYGLPYFHMVECAHGSGAFALLSKTSRIRVQTRMIELIKKHTALGFVTIVNPKRFEQVEPLPDPYTFSVNACLMGICAWFTDKPDSEIDFVFEAGHRNGKKADQHLMQHKNSRDEDISRYYRSHRFANKHDACLLQAADLLVWQSANFMRDKVSKSRGPRADFISLIQHPTVFGYVVVHNGTLALSVDNSPEFAQSDRDEYIRAMFSDAACDNQVLDEYHK
;
A
#
# COMPACT_ATOMS: atom_id res chain seq x y z
N MET A 1 8.63 1.79 26.24
CA MET A 1 8.95 1.87 24.80
C MET A 1 8.00 0.98 24.01
N ASN A 2 7.23 1.57 23.10
CA ASN A 2 6.29 0.85 22.25
C ASN A 2 6.94 0.55 20.90
N LEU A 3 7.22 -0.73 20.63
CA LEU A 3 7.78 -1.14 19.35
C LEU A 3 6.67 -1.49 18.34
N PHE A 4 6.80 -0.97 17.13
CA PHE A 4 5.93 -1.27 16.00
C PHE A 4 6.74 -1.85 14.83
N GLY A 5 6.09 -2.70 14.04
CA GLY A 5 6.57 -3.09 12.72
C GLY A 5 5.65 -2.50 11.65
N ALA A 6 6.23 -1.91 10.62
CA ALA A 6 5.50 -1.41 9.46
C ALA A 6 5.89 -2.27 8.25
N TYR A 7 4.91 -2.99 7.69
CA TYR A 7 5.13 -3.99 6.64
C TYR A 7 4.54 -3.47 5.33
N PHE A 8 5.36 -3.39 4.28
CA PHE A 8 5.01 -2.77 3.00
C PHE A 8 5.34 -3.65 1.82
N ASP A 9 4.51 -3.55 0.79
CA ASP A 9 4.64 -4.27 -0.46
C ASP A 9 4.18 -3.35 -1.60
N GLU A 10 4.22 -3.84 -2.84
CA GLU A 10 3.79 -3.07 -4.00
C GLU A 10 2.96 -3.85 -5.01
N SER A 11 2.20 -3.13 -5.84
CA SER A 11 1.46 -3.69 -6.96
C SER A 11 1.43 -2.70 -8.12
N GLY A 12 1.49 -3.21 -9.36
CA GLY A 12 1.43 -2.40 -10.57
C GLY A 12 2.79 -1.97 -11.13
N CYS A 13 3.81 -2.80 -10.96
CA CYS A 13 5.21 -2.51 -11.33
C CYS A 13 5.60 -2.96 -12.74
N HIS A 14 4.64 -3.41 -13.56
CA HIS A 14 4.90 -3.80 -14.95
C HIS A 14 4.98 -2.55 -15.83
N ASP A 15 5.79 -2.61 -16.88
CA ASP A 15 5.95 -1.49 -17.81
C ASP A 15 4.60 -1.12 -18.45
N GLY A 16 4.31 0.18 -18.49
CA GLY A 16 3.04 0.71 -18.98
C GLY A 16 1.89 0.71 -17.96
N SER A 17 2.09 0.23 -16.73
CA SER A 17 1.08 0.36 -15.68
C SER A 17 0.81 1.84 -15.37
N ARG A 18 -0.46 2.25 -15.43
CA ARG A 18 -0.92 3.59 -15.02
C ARG A 18 -1.06 3.76 -13.50
N VAL A 19 -0.97 2.66 -12.76
CA VAL A 19 -1.20 2.63 -11.32
C VAL A 19 -0.07 1.85 -10.67
N LEU A 20 0.70 2.51 -9.84
CA LEU A 20 1.61 1.89 -8.88
C LEU A 20 1.03 2.14 -7.49
N ALA A 21 0.81 1.07 -6.73
CA ALA A 21 0.44 1.15 -5.32
C ALA A 21 1.59 0.60 -4.47
N VAL A 22 2.03 1.35 -3.46
CA VAL A 22 2.97 0.91 -2.43
C VAL A 22 2.32 1.16 -1.08
N GLY A 23 2.33 0.20 -0.19
CA GLY A 23 1.54 0.30 1.03
C GLY A 23 1.55 -0.96 1.87
N GLY A 24 0.89 -0.88 3.02
CA GLY A 24 0.73 -1.99 3.93
C GLY A 24 0.26 -1.56 5.30
N TYR A 25 0.79 -2.17 6.36
CA TYR A 25 0.20 -2.07 7.70
C TYR A 25 1.21 -1.78 8.79
N LEU A 26 0.81 -0.91 9.70
CA LEU A 26 1.46 -0.65 10.97
C LEU A 26 0.89 -1.58 12.05
N ILE A 27 1.77 -2.28 12.77
CA ILE A 27 1.38 -3.31 13.74
C ILE A 27 2.27 -3.21 14.98
N ARG A 28 1.66 -3.13 16.16
CA ARG A 28 2.43 -3.22 17.42
C ARG A 28 3.13 -4.58 17.51
N ALA A 29 4.38 -4.62 17.96
CA ALA A 29 5.24 -5.82 17.87
C ALA A 29 4.62 -7.07 18.55
N ASP A 30 3.98 -6.90 19.71
CA ASP A 30 3.29 -7.98 20.43
C ASP A 30 2.07 -8.52 19.66
N ARG A 31 1.39 -7.66 18.88
CA ARG A 31 0.27 -8.03 18.00
C ARG A 31 0.77 -8.65 16.70
N ALA A 32 1.91 -8.19 16.16
CA ALA A 32 2.54 -8.77 14.96
C ALA A 32 2.84 -10.25 15.16
N ALA A 33 3.51 -10.61 16.27
CA ALA A 33 3.80 -12.01 16.59
C ALA A 33 2.54 -12.87 16.74
N ARG A 34 1.45 -12.31 17.29
CA ARG A 34 0.16 -13.01 17.42
C ARG A 34 -0.55 -13.16 16.07
N MET A 35 -0.52 -12.12 15.24
CA MET A 35 -1.09 -12.13 13.90
C MET A 35 -0.39 -13.17 13.04
N GLU A 36 0.95 -13.19 13.04
CA GLU A 36 1.75 -14.12 12.26
C GLU A 36 1.42 -15.58 12.60
N ARG A 37 1.36 -15.93 13.89
CA ARG A 37 0.97 -17.30 14.31
C ARG A 37 -0.41 -17.68 13.80
N LYS A 38 -1.38 -16.77 13.88
CA LYS A 38 -2.75 -17.01 13.40
C LYS A 38 -2.84 -17.06 11.88
N TRP A 39 -2.03 -16.26 11.18
CA TRP A 39 -1.93 -16.24 9.73
C TRP A 39 -1.39 -17.57 9.21
N LYS A 40 -0.25 -18.02 9.75
CA LYS A 40 0.34 -19.34 9.44
C LYS A 40 -0.62 -20.48 9.76
N ALA A 41 -1.34 -20.42 10.88
CA ALA A 41 -2.36 -21.42 11.21
C ALA A 41 -3.54 -21.43 10.21
N ALA A 42 -3.98 -20.26 9.75
CA ALA A 42 -5.01 -20.15 8.73
C ALA A 42 -4.54 -20.74 7.39
N LEU A 43 -3.31 -20.45 6.96
CA LEU A 43 -2.70 -21.05 5.77
C LEU A 43 -2.63 -22.58 5.86
N LYS A 44 -2.10 -23.10 6.98
CA LYS A 44 -1.97 -24.54 7.22
C LYS A 44 -3.31 -25.27 7.12
N ARG A 45 -4.41 -24.68 7.58
CA ARG A 45 -5.76 -25.26 7.50
C ARG A 45 -6.21 -25.53 6.06
N TYR A 46 -5.73 -24.75 5.10
CA TYR A 46 -6.04 -24.91 3.68
C TYR A 46 -4.90 -25.55 2.88
N GLY A 47 -3.85 -26.04 3.54
CA GLY A 47 -2.69 -26.63 2.87
C GLY A 47 -1.87 -25.61 2.06
N LEU A 48 -1.97 -24.32 2.37
CA LEU A 48 -1.29 -23.26 1.62
C LEU A 48 0.11 -22.98 2.19
N PRO A 49 1.17 -22.94 1.35
CA PRO A 49 2.51 -22.58 1.80
C PRO A 49 2.69 -21.08 2.07
N TYR A 50 1.92 -20.23 1.39
CA TYR A 50 1.92 -18.77 1.51
C TYR A 50 0.57 -18.20 1.05
N PHE A 51 0.30 -16.94 1.38
CA PHE A 51 -0.77 -16.14 0.80
C PHE A 51 -0.19 -15.18 -0.23
N HIS A 52 -0.68 -15.23 -1.47
CA HIS A 52 -0.45 -14.20 -2.48
C HIS A 52 -1.78 -13.83 -3.12
N MET A 53 -2.15 -12.56 -3.04
CA MET A 53 -3.48 -12.07 -3.36
C MET A 53 -3.85 -12.31 -4.82
N VAL A 54 -2.92 -12.17 -5.77
CA VAL A 54 -3.19 -12.44 -7.19
C VAL A 54 -3.51 -13.90 -7.45
N GLU A 55 -2.78 -14.83 -6.82
CA GLU A 55 -3.03 -16.27 -6.90
C GLU A 55 -4.36 -16.63 -6.25
N CYS A 56 -4.66 -16.05 -5.08
CA CYS A 56 -5.93 -16.22 -4.40
C CYS A 56 -7.11 -15.69 -5.24
N ALA A 57 -6.96 -14.55 -5.93
CA ALA A 57 -7.99 -13.97 -6.78
C ALA A 57 -8.28 -14.83 -8.01
N HIS A 58 -7.23 -15.30 -8.70
CA HIS A 58 -7.37 -16.06 -9.95
C HIS A 58 -7.56 -17.56 -9.75
N GLY A 59 -7.19 -18.10 -8.59
CA GLY A 59 -7.21 -19.54 -8.34
C GLY A 59 -6.09 -20.23 -9.10
N SER A 60 -4.90 -19.63 -9.05
CA SER A 60 -3.68 -20.14 -9.65
C SER A 60 -2.63 -20.40 -8.57
N GLY A 61 -1.47 -20.93 -8.97
CA GLY A 61 -0.34 -21.15 -8.05
C GLY A 61 -0.73 -22.02 -6.86
N ALA A 62 -0.42 -21.56 -5.64
CA ALA A 62 -0.75 -22.24 -4.39
C ALA A 62 -2.26 -22.48 -4.21
N PHE A 63 -3.11 -21.69 -4.88
CA PHE A 63 -4.55 -21.74 -4.76
C PHE A 63 -5.24 -22.55 -5.87
N ALA A 64 -4.49 -23.17 -6.79
CA ALA A 64 -5.03 -23.90 -7.94
C ALA A 64 -5.98 -25.05 -7.58
N LEU A 65 -5.73 -25.72 -6.45
CA LEU A 65 -6.56 -26.83 -5.96
C LEU A 65 -7.73 -26.39 -5.08
N LEU A 66 -7.84 -25.10 -4.75
CA LEU A 66 -8.91 -24.58 -3.90
C LEU A 66 -10.10 -24.10 -4.73
N SER A 67 -11.29 -24.57 -4.35
CA SER A 67 -12.55 -24.03 -4.89
C SER A 67 -12.67 -22.53 -4.63
N LYS A 68 -13.41 -21.81 -5.48
CA LYS A 68 -13.67 -20.37 -5.30
C LYS A 68 -14.20 -20.06 -3.89
N THR A 69 -15.10 -20.89 -3.36
CA THR A 69 -15.63 -20.75 -2.00
C THR A 69 -14.53 -20.87 -0.93
N SER A 70 -13.60 -21.80 -1.09
CA SER A 70 -12.46 -21.95 -0.16
C SER A 70 -11.51 -20.77 -0.23
N ARG A 71 -11.25 -20.24 -1.44
CA ARG A 71 -10.44 -19.03 -1.65
C ARG A 71 -11.07 -17.80 -0.98
N ILE A 72 -12.38 -17.63 -1.13
CA ILE A 72 -13.13 -16.58 -0.43
C ILE A 72 -13.00 -16.75 1.09
N ARG A 73 -13.15 -17.97 1.62
CA ARG A 73 -13.06 -18.22 3.07
C ARG A 73 -11.68 -17.91 3.64
N VAL A 74 -10.60 -18.31 2.96
CA VAL A 74 -9.24 -17.99 3.43
C VAL A 74 -8.95 -16.50 3.33
N GLN A 75 -9.35 -15.84 2.24
CA GLN A 75 -9.19 -14.39 2.11
C GLN A 75 -9.99 -13.63 3.17
N THR A 76 -11.25 -13.97 3.41
CA THR A 76 -12.06 -13.38 4.49
C THR A 76 -11.36 -13.55 5.83
N ARG A 77 -10.80 -14.73 6.10
CA ARG A 77 -10.04 -14.97 7.33
C ARG A 77 -8.80 -14.09 7.43
N MET A 78 -8.08 -13.86 6.34
CA MET A 78 -6.92 -12.95 6.34
C MET A 78 -7.33 -11.50 6.62
N ILE A 79 -8.43 -11.03 6.02
CA ILE A 79 -8.98 -9.69 6.26
C ILE A 79 -9.40 -9.51 7.73
N GLU A 80 -10.03 -10.51 8.34
CA GLU A 80 -10.35 -10.50 9.77
C GLU A 80 -9.10 -10.37 10.66
N LEU A 81 -8.02 -11.06 10.29
CA LEU A 81 -6.76 -11.01 11.03
C LEU A 81 -6.10 -9.64 10.92
N ILE A 82 -6.13 -9.02 9.73
CA ILE A 82 -5.70 -7.64 9.51
C ILE A 82 -6.46 -6.72 10.47
N LYS A 83 -7.79 -6.63 10.30
CA LYS A 83 -8.67 -5.76 11.10
C LYS A 83 -8.43 -5.88 12.61
N LYS A 84 -8.17 -7.09 13.10
CA LYS A 84 -8.01 -7.38 14.52
C LYS A 84 -6.65 -6.98 15.10
N HIS A 85 -5.58 -6.98 14.31
CA HIS A 85 -4.22 -6.87 14.84
C HIS A 85 -3.47 -5.63 14.37
N THR A 86 -3.80 -5.10 13.20
CA THR A 86 -3.16 -3.89 12.65
C THR A 86 -3.71 -2.64 13.35
N ALA A 87 -2.88 -1.61 13.47
CA ALA A 87 -3.27 -0.31 14.02
C ALA A 87 -3.78 0.63 12.92
N LEU A 88 -3.12 0.59 11.76
CA LEU A 88 -3.38 1.47 10.63
C LEU A 88 -2.94 0.78 9.33
N GLY A 89 -3.72 0.95 8.27
CA GLY A 89 -3.27 0.74 6.89
C GLY A 89 -2.80 2.04 6.25
N PHE A 90 -1.81 1.96 5.37
CA PHE A 90 -1.36 3.10 4.58
C PHE A 90 -1.04 2.65 3.16
N VAL A 91 -1.48 3.39 2.15
CA VAL A 91 -1.14 3.12 0.75
C VAL A 91 -0.95 4.43 -0.01
N THR A 92 0.20 4.54 -0.68
CA THR A 92 0.45 5.55 -1.71
C THR A 92 0.10 4.94 -3.07
N ILE A 93 -0.64 5.69 -3.88
CA ILE A 93 -0.99 5.33 -5.24
C ILE A 93 -0.50 6.43 -6.17
N VAL A 94 0.39 6.09 -7.08
CA VAL A 94 1.06 7.00 -8.03
C VAL A 94 0.74 6.59 -9.46
N ASN A 95 0.62 7.57 -10.37
CA ASN A 95 0.67 7.33 -11.81
C ASN A 95 2.13 7.41 -12.30
N PRO A 96 2.82 6.27 -12.54
CA PRO A 96 4.25 6.27 -12.85
C PRO A 96 4.58 7.09 -14.10
N LYS A 97 3.73 6.97 -15.13
CA LYS A 97 3.91 7.64 -16.43
C LYS A 97 3.88 9.16 -16.33
N ARG A 98 3.06 9.72 -15.43
CA ARG A 98 3.02 11.17 -15.17
C ARG A 98 4.16 11.59 -14.24
N PHE A 99 4.47 10.74 -13.26
CA PHE A 99 5.51 11.01 -12.27
C PHE A 99 6.91 11.15 -12.89
N GLU A 100 7.23 10.28 -13.85
CA GLU A 100 8.53 10.28 -14.55
C GLU A 100 8.73 11.49 -15.49
N GLN A 101 7.73 12.36 -15.66
CA GLN A 101 7.84 13.55 -16.52
C GLN A 101 8.48 14.75 -15.83
N VAL A 102 8.73 14.68 -14.51
CA VAL A 102 9.21 15.80 -13.72
C VAL A 102 10.44 15.42 -12.91
N GLU A 103 11.54 16.06 -13.27
CA GLU A 103 12.78 16.08 -12.50
C GLU A 103 12.75 17.25 -11.50
N PRO A 104 13.41 17.15 -10.33
CA PRO A 104 14.38 16.13 -9.91
C PRO A 104 13.80 15.07 -8.95
N LEU A 105 12.57 14.59 -9.16
CA LEU A 105 11.95 13.64 -8.22
C LEU A 105 12.60 12.24 -8.29
N PRO A 106 12.66 11.49 -7.17
CA PRO A 106 13.03 10.07 -7.22
C PRO A 106 12.10 9.28 -8.14
N ASP A 107 12.50 8.07 -8.53
CA ASP A 107 11.60 7.20 -9.28
C ASP A 107 10.30 6.91 -8.49
N PRO A 108 9.15 6.64 -9.16
CA PRO A 108 7.85 6.59 -8.50
C PRO A 108 7.77 5.55 -7.38
N TYR A 109 8.54 4.46 -7.45
CA TYR A 109 8.61 3.48 -6.37
C TYR A 109 9.39 4.02 -5.17
N THR A 110 10.59 4.56 -5.38
CA THR A 110 11.39 5.18 -4.32
C THR A 110 10.62 6.31 -3.62
N PHE A 111 9.92 7.15 -4.40
CA PHE A 111 9.04 8.19 -3.84
C PHE A 111 7.93 7.58 -2.98
N SER A 112 7.25 6.55 -3.46
CA SER A 112 6.12 5.94 -2.73
C SER A 112 6.56 5.24 -1.44
N VAL A 113 7.73 4.61 -1.45
CA VAL A 113 8.37 4.05 -0.25
C VAL A 113 8.61 5.16 0.78
N ASN A 114 9.15 6.30 0.36
CA ASN A 114 9.37 7.44 1.24
C ASN A 114 8.04 8.03 1.76
N ALA A 115 7.04 8.19 0.89
CA ALA A 115 5.73 8.70 1.28
C ALA A 115 5.05 7.81 2.33
N CYS A 116 5.17 6.48 2.21
CA CYS A 116 4.71 5.53 3.23
C CYS A 116 5.41 5.75 4.58
N LEU A 117 6.72 5.95 4.56
CA LEU A 117 7.49 6.21 5.76
C LEU A 117 7.06 7.52 6.44
N MET A 118 7.01 8.61 5.68
CA MET A 118 6.62 9.93 6.20
C MET A 118 5.18 9.91 6.74
N GLY A 119 4.25 9.26 6.02
CA GLY A 119 2.86 9.13 6.44
C GLY A 119 2.70 8.38 7.74
N ILE A 120 3.49 7.30 7.95
CA ILE A 120 3.52 6.60 9.23
C ILE A 120 4.12 7.47 10.33
N CYS A 121 5.26 8.12 10.12
CA CYS A 121 5.86 8.98 11.15
C CYS A 121 4.92 10.13 11.57
N ALA A 122 4.23 10.76 10.62
CA ALA A 122 3.25 11.81 10.91
C ALA A 122 2.08 11.32 11.80
N TRP A 123 1.70 10.05 11.71
CA TRP A 123 0.66 9.43 12.55
C TRP A 123 1.11 9.21 14.01
N PHE A 124 2.42 9.23 14.28
CA PHE A 124 3.01 9.01 15.61
C PHE A 124 3.31 10.30 16.39
N THR A 125 2.99 11.47 15.86
CA THR A 125 3.31 12.79 16.44
C THR A 125 2.93 12.95 17.92
N ASP A 126 1.87 12.28 18.39
CA ASP A 126 1.37 12.28 19.77
C ASP A 126 1.87 11.10 20.64
N LYS A 127 2.76 10.25 20.13
CA LYS A 127 3.22 8.99 20.76
C LYS A 127 4.74 8.97 20.94
N PRO A 128 5.28 9.80 21.84
CA PRO A 128 6.72 10.12 21.93
C PRO A 128 7.64 8.94 22.24
N ASP A 129 7.12 7.87 22.86
CA ASP A 129 7.89 6.69 23.31
C ASP A 129 7.79 5.49 22.35
N SER A 130 7.62 5.76 21.04
CA SER A 130 7.40 4.73 20.03
C SER A 130 8.56 4.64 19.04
N GLU A 131 8.87 3.41 18.65
CA GLU A 131 9.89 3.11 17.64
C GLU A 131 9.32 2.16 16.59
N ILE A 132 9.81 2.27 15.36
CA ILE A 132 9.27 1.57 14.20
C ILE A 132 10.40 0.85 13.44
N ASP A 133 10.21 -0.46 13.27
CA ASP A 133 10.98 -1.28 12.33
C ASP A 133 10.22 -1.39 11.01
N PHE A 134 10.76 -0.81 9.95
CA PHE A 134 10.19 -0.86 8.60
C PHE A 134 10.62 -2.14 7.86
N VAL A 135 9.68 -2.80 7.19
CA VAL A 135 9.92 -4.03 6.44
C VAL A 135 9.26 -3.87 5.07
N PHE A 136 10.06 -3.90 4.01
CA PHE A 136 9.62 -3.81 2.63
C PHE A 136 9.80 -5.15 1.92
N GLU A 137 8.93 -5.47 0.97
CA GLU A 137 9.15 -6.61 0.09
C GLU A 137 10.40 -6.42 -0.77
N ALA A 138 11.22 -7.46 -0.84
CA ALA A 138 12.40 -7.50 -1.70
C ALA A 138 12.03 -7.87 -3.14
N GLY A 139 12.87 -7.45 -4.11
CA GLY A 139 12.75 -7.88 -5.50
C GLY A 139 12.31 -6.79 -6.48
N HIS A 140 11.88 -5.62 -5.99
CA HIS A 140 11.61 -4.49 -6.87
C HIS A 140 12.91 -3.97 -7.54
N ARG A 141 12.84 -3.63 -8.83
CA ARG A 141 14.01 -3.17 -9.62
C ARG A 141 14.71 -1.93 -9.06
N ASN A 142 13.93 -1.06 -8.40
CA ASN A 142 14.44 0.16 -7.74
C ASN A 142 14.67 -0.02 -6.23
N GLY A 143 14.62 -1.24 -5.70
CA GLY A 143 14.79 -1.51 -4.26
C GLY A 143 16.09 -0.96 -3.68
N LYS A 144 17.21 -1.05 -4.42
CA LYS A 144 18.50 -0.46 -3.99
C LYS A 144 18.46 1.07 -3.90
N LYS A 145 17.76 1.74 -4.82
CA LYS A 145 17.60 3.21 -4.79
C LYS A 145 16.73 3.63 -3.60
N ALA A 146 15.64 2.90 -3.37
CA ALA A 146 14.78 3.11 -2.21
C ALA A 146 15.53 2.89 -0.88
N ASP A 147 16.34 1.83 -0.77
CA ASP A 147 17.19 1.56 0.40
C ASP A 147 18.17 2.71 0.68
N GLN A 148 18.87 3.19 -0.36
CA GLN A 148 19.77 4.35 -0.24
C GLN A 148 19.05 5.61 0.22
N HIS A 149 17.83 5.84 -0.27
CA HIS A 149 17.02 6.99 0.12
C HIS A 149 16.56 6.91 1.58
N LEU A 150 16.09 5.73 2.03
CA LEU A 150 15.74 5.48 3.42
C LEU A 150 16.92 5.68 4.38
N MET A 151 18.13 5.27 3.98
CA MET A 151 19.35 5.51 4.75
C MET A 151 19.65 7.00 4.95
N GLN A 152 19.21 7.88 4.04
CA GLN A 152 19.39 9.34 4.22
C GLN A 152 18.55 9.85 5.40
N HIS A 153 17.32 9.35 5.57
CA HIS A 153 16.47 9.69 6.72
C HIS A 153 17.03 9.18 8.04
N LYS A 154 17.59 7.96 8.05
CA LYS A 154 18.22 7.42 9.26
C LYS A 154 19.41 8.25 9.74
N ASN A 155 20.12 8.87 8.81
CA ASN A 155 21.31 9.69 9.09
C ASN A 155 21.00 11.19 9.14
N SER A 156 19.75 11.61 8.92
CA SER A 156 19.37 13.01 8.92
C SER A 156 19.19 13.53 10.36
N ARG A 157 19.23 14.85 10.51
CA ARG A 157 18.83 15.55 11.75
C ARG A 157 17.33 15.89 11.78
N ASP A 158 16.55 15.26 10.91
CA ASP A 158 15.10 15.45 10.88
C ASP A 158 14.51 14.73 12.08
N GLU A 159 14.22 15.47 13.16
CA GLU A 159 13.72 14.92 14.41
C GLU A 159 12.32 14.31 14.26
N ASP A 160 11.52 14.76 13.28
CA ASP A 160 10.16 14.24 13.07
C ASP A 160 10.18 12.82 12.50
N ILE A 161 11.22 12.48 11.74
CA ILE A 161 11.40 11.14 11.17
C ILE A 161 12.30 10.29 12.06
N SER A 162 13.50 10.79 12.38
CA SER A 162 14.55 10.03 13.07
C SER A 162 14.12 9.58 14.47
N ARG A 163 13.20 10.31 15.12
CA ARG A 163 12.63 9.93 16.42
C ARG A 163 11.90 8.59 16.41
N TYR A 164 11.15 8.30 15.35
CA TYR A 164 10.35 7.07 15.25
C TYR A 164 11.06 5.98 14.44
N TYR A 165 12.02 6.37 13.60
CA TYR A 165 12.76 5.46 12.74
C TYR A 165 13.80 4.66 13.53
N ARG A 166 13.52 3.37 13.78
CA ARG A 166 14.51 2.49 14.41
C ARG A 166 15.37 1.75 13.41
N SER A 167 14.74 1.09 12.45
CA SER A 167 15.44 0.33 11.42
C SER A 167 14.56 0.13 10.19
N HIS A 168 15.19 -0.28 9.08
CA HIS A 168 14.48 -0.83 7.93
C HIS A 168 15.21 -2.03 7.37
N ARG A 169 14.49 -2.86 6.61
CA ARG A 169 15.06 -3.91 5.77
C ARG A 169 14.15 -4.25 4.59
N PHE A 170 14.74 -4.85 3.56
CA PHE A 170 14.02 -5.54 2.49
C PHE A 170 14.06 -7.04 2.75
N ALA A 171 12.91 -7.72 2.70
CA ALA A 171 12.78 -9.14 3.01
C ALA A 171 11.80 -9.81 2.04
N ASN A 172 11.90 -11.13 1.86
CA ASN A 172 10.92 -11.88 1.08
C ASN A 172 9.67 -12.20 1.93
N LYS A 173 8.50 -12.34 1.29
CA LYS A 173 7.22 -12.74 1.95
C LYS A 173 7.27 -14.07 2.72
N HIS A 174 8.26 -14.92 2.44
CA HIS A 174 8.49 -16.17 3.18
C HIS A 174 9.19 -15.94 4.52
N ASP A 175 10.11 -14.97 4.57
CA ASP A 175 10.89 -14.62 5.76
C ASP A 175 10.09 -13.68 6.67
N ALA A 176 9.33 -12.76 6.06
CA ALA A 176 8.45 -11.83 6.76
C ALA A 176 6.99 -12.04 6.34
N CYS A 177 6.34 -13.04 6.95
CA CYS A 177 4.98 -13.48 6.63
C CYS A 177 3.93 -12.35 6.59
N LEU A 178 4.11 -11.28 7.35
CA LEU A 178 3.15 -10.16 7.40
C LEU A 178 3.23 -9.24 6.16
N LEU A 179 4.26 -9.38 5.31
CA LEU A 179 4.28 -8.77 3.98
C LEU A 179 3.15 -9.31 3.09
N GLN A 180 2.65 -10.52 3.36
CA GLN A 180 1.47 -11.07 2.67
C GLN A 180 0.17 -10.31 3.02
N ALA A 181 0.12 -9.63 4.17
CA ALA A 181 -0.99 -8.73 4.47
C ALA A 181 -0.87 -7.43 3.65
N ALA A 182 0.35 -6.90 3.51
CA ALA A 182 0.63 -5.74 2.67
C ALA A 182 0.28 -6.01 1.20
N ASP A 183 0.64 -7.19 0.67
CA ASP A 183 0.27 -7.69 -0.67
C ASP A 183 -1.23 -7.59 -0.93
N LEU A 184 -2.05 -8.01 0.05
CA LEU A 184 -3.51 -7.93 -0.04
C LEU A 184 -3.98 -6.47 -0.20
N LEU A 185 -3.45 -5.55 0.61
CA LEU A 185 -3.84 -4.13 0.57
C LEU A 185 -3.48 -3.47 -0.76
N VAL A 186 -2.22 -3.58 -1.19
CA VAL A 186 -1.75 -2.90 -2.41
C VAL A 186 -2.36 -3.50 -3.67
N TRP A 187 -2.58 -4.81 -3.70
CA TRP A 187 -3.26 -5.47 -4.81
C TRP A 187 -4.71 -5.00 -4.92
N GLN A 188 -5.45 -4.96 -3.82
CA GLN A 188 -6.84 -4.48 -3.85
C GLN A 188 -6.93 -2.99 -4.21
N SER A 189 -6.04 -2.17 -3.66
CA SER A 189 -5.98 -0.72 -3.92
C SER A 189 -5.66 -0.43 -5.39
N ALA A 190 -4.68 -1.13 -5.97
CA ALA A 190 -4.34 -0.99 -7.37
C ALA A 190 -5.49 -1.43 -8.30
N ASN A 191 -6.19 -2.52 -7.97
CA ASN A 191 -7.35 -2.96 -8.74
C ASN A 191 -8.53 -1.99 -8.64
N PHE A 192 -8.84 -1.50 -7.44
CA PHE A 192 -9.86 -0.47 -7.24
C PHE A 192 -9.57 0.75 -8.09
N MET A 193 -8.33 1.24 -8.11
CA MET A 193 -7.95 2.40 -8.92
C MET A 193 -8.01 2.13 -10.42
N ARG A 194 -7.59 0.95 -10.88
CA ARG A 194 -7.76 0.58 -12.30
C ARG A 194 -9.23 0.51 -12.70
N ASP A 195 -10.09 -0.04 -11.85
CA ASP A 195 -11.53 -0.12 -12.09
C ASP A 195 -12.17 1.27 -12.09
N LYS A 196 -11.73 2.18 -11.19
CA LYS A 196 -12.16 3.58 -11.13
C LYS A 196 -11.77 4.38 -12.37
N VAL A 197 -10.52 4.21 -12.84
CA VAL A 197 -10.02 4.87 -14.07
C VAL A 197 -10.73 4.35 -15.32
N SER A 198 -10.90 3.04 -15.43
CA SER A 198 -11.54 2.43 -16.60
C SER A 198 -13.06 2.49 -16.58
N LYS A 199 -13.67 2.91 -15.46
CA LYS A 199 -15.12 2.87 -15.21
C LYS A 199 -15.71 1.47 -15.48
N SER A 200 -14.91 0.41 -15.27
CA SER A 200 -15.26 -0.95 -15.66
C SER A 200 -16.29 -1.58 -14.73
N ARG A 201 -16.17 -1.33 -13.42
CA ARG A 201 -17.05 -1.85 -12.36
C ARG A 201 -16.88 -1.07 -11.06
N GLY A 202 -17.83 -1.26 -10.14
CA GLY A 202 -17.74 -0.76 -8.77
C GLY A 202 -16.73 -1.51 -7.89
N PRO A 203 -16.49 -1.04 -6.65
CA PRO A 203 -15.53 -1.64 -5.73
C PRO A 203 -15.88 -3.08 -5.39
N ARG A 204 -14.86 -3.94 -5.27
CA ARG A 204 -15.08 -5.34 -4.89
C ARG A 204 -15.48 -5.44 -3.42
N ALA A 205 -16.36 -6.39 -3.08
CA ALA A 205 -16.85 -6.57 -1.71
C ALA A 205 -15.74 -6.89 -0.68
N ASP A 206 -14.69 -7.59 -1.10
CA ASP A 206 -13.51 -7.88 -0.29
C ASP A 206 -12.63 -6.65 -0.06
N PHE A 207 -12.51 -5.76 -1.04
CA PHE A 207 -11.90 -4.44 -0.85
C PHE A 207 -12.71 -3.58 0.12
N ILE A 208 -14.03 -3.50 -0.07
CA ILE A 208 -14.95 -2.79 0.85
C ILE A 208 -14.80 -3.31 2.27
N SER A 209 -14.76 -4.63 2.45
CA SER A 209 -14.49 -5.21 3.76
C SER A 209 -13.13 -4.77 4.29
N LEU A 210 -12.06 -4.85 3.50
CA LEU A 210 -10.72 -4.49 3.93
C LEU A 210 -10.63 -3.06 4.49
N ILE A 211 -11.20 -2.09 3.79
CA ILE A 211 -11.11 -0.65 4.11
C ILE A 211 -12.07 -0.17 5.20
N GLN A 212 -12.93 -1.05 5.71
CA GLN A 212 -13.55 -0.83 7.03
C GLN A 212 -12.50 -0.80 8.16
N HIS A 213 -11.28 -1.28 7.90
CA HIS A 213 -10.14 -1.01 8.76
C HIS A 213 -9.57 0.38 8.45
N PRO A 214 -9.28 1.24 9.45
CA PRO A 214 -8.67 2.54 9.24
C PRO A 214 -7.46 2.45 8.31
N THR A 215 -7.57 3.09 7.14
CA THR A 215 -6.56 3.06 6.08
C THR A 215 -6.45 4.42 5.44
N VAL A 216 -5.24 4.95 5.32
CA VAL A 216 -4.95 6.21 4.63
C VAL A 216 -4.54 5.91 3.20
N PHE A 217 -5.19 6.56 2.24
CA PHE A 217 -4.90 6.49 0.82
C PHE A 217 -4.31 7.83 0.36
N GLY A 218 -3.03 7.84 -0.01
CA GLY A 218 -2.39 8.98 -0.65
C GLY A 218 -2.37 8.80 -2.17
N TYR A 219 -3.22 9.53 -2.89
CA TYR A 219 -3.18 9.58 -4.35
C TYR A 219 -2.21 10.67 -4.78
N VAL A 220 -1.30 10.34 -5.69
CA VAL A 220 -0.23 11.23 -6.11
C VAL A 220 -0.19 11.29 -7.63
N VAL A 221 -0.16 12.50 -8.14
CA VAL A 221 0.06 12.79 -9.55
C VAL A 221 1.06 13.91 -9.69
N VAL A 222 1.73 13.96 -10.83
CA VAL A 222 2.39 15.17 -11.27
C VAL A 222 1.58 15.78 -12.42
N HIS A 223 1.22 17.04 -12.27
CA HIS A 223 0.42 17.80 -13.23
C HIS A 223 1.04 19.17 -13.44
N ASN A 224 1.29 19.56 -14.70
CA ASN A 224 1.94 20.82 -15.06
C ASN A 224 3.21 21.15 -14.26
N GLY A 225 4.10 20.16 -14.07
CA GLY A 225 5.34 20.37 -13.31
C GLY A 225 5.17 20.34 -11.79
N THR A 226 3.94 20.23 -11.28
CA THR A 226 3.62 20.30 -9.85
C THR A 226 3.20 18.94 -9.32
N LEU A 227 3.79 18.53 -8.19
CA LEU A 227 3.36 17.36 -7.45
C LEU A 227 2.06 17.69 -6.70
N ALA A 228 1.02 16.92 -6.98
CA ALA A 228 -0.27 17.02 -6.30
C ALA A 228 -0.54 15.74 -5.49
N LEU A 229 -0.97 15.94 -4.24
CA LEU A 229 -1.32 14.88 -3.30
C LEU A 229 -2.78 15.06 -2.86
N SER A 230 -3.56 13.97 -2.88
CA SER A 230 -4.89 13.89 -2.29
C SER A 230 -4.92 12.76 -1.28
N VAL A 231 -5.43 13.01 -0.07
CA VAL A 231 -5.45 12.03 1.04
C VAL A 231 -6.87 11.63 1.37
N ASP A 232 -7.19 10.35 1.26
CA ASP A 232 -8.51 9.77 1.54
C ASP A 232 -8.47 8.71 2.62
N ASN A 233 -9.47 8.74 3.51
CA ASN A 233 -9.61 7.76 4.58
C ASN A 233 -10.85 6.89 4.39
N SER A 234 -11.69 7.16 3.37
CA SER A 234 -12.94 6.41 3.14
C SER A 234 -13.30 6.37 1.64
N PRO A 235 -12.44 5.76 0.79
CA PRO A 235 -12.63 5.75 -0.67
C PRO A 235 -13.81 4.90 -1.16
N GLU A 236 -14.49 4.17 -0.26
CA GLU A 236 -15.72 3.44 -0.55
C GLU A 236 -16.95 4.34 -0.72
N PHE A 237 -16.93 5.55 -0.14
CA PHE A 237 -18.05 6.47 -0.26
C PHE A 237 -17.84 7.36 -1.48
N ALA A 238 -18.79 7.31 -2.41
CA ALA A 238 -18.74 8.14 -3.60
C ALA A 238 -18.79 9.63 -3.23
N GLN A 239 -17.84 10.39 -3.77
CA GLN A 239 -17.75 11.84 -3.64
C GLN A 239 -17.53 12.39 -5.05
N SER A 240 -18.58 12.78 -5.76
CA SER A 240 -18.56 13.00 -7.22
C SER A 240 -17.33 13.76 -7.71
N ASP A 241 -17.11 14.95 -7.16
CA ASP A 241 -16.10 15.88 -7.67
C ASP A 241 -14.70 15.35 -7.35
N ARG A 242 -14.53 14.82 -6.14
CA ARG A 242 -13.27 14.23 -5.68
C ARG A 242 -12.93 12.94 -6.42
N ASP A 243 -13.92 12.11 -6.68
CA ASP A 243 -13.76 10.87 -7.42
C ASP A 243 -13.40 11.13 -8.87
N GLU A 244 -13.96 12.19 -9.46
CA GLU A 244 -13.59 12.68 -10.78
C GLU A 244 -12.15 13.21 -10.79
N TYR A 245 -11.77 14.03 -9.80
CA TYR A 245 -10.39 14.50 -9.66
C TYR A 245 -9.39 13.34 -9.49
N ILE A 246 -9.64 12.43 -8.55
CA ILE A 246 -8.81 11.24 -8.33
C ILE A 246 -8.77 10.38 -9.60
N ARG A 247 -9.87 10.23 -10.34
CA ARG A 247 -9.86 9.51 -11.61
C ARG A 247 -8.96 10.20 -12.63
N ALA A 248 -9.06 11.52 -12.73
CA ALA A 248 -8.32 12.33 -13.69
C ALA A 248 -6.80 12.24 -13.48
N MET A 249 -6.34 12.14 -12.22
CA MET A 249 -4.93 11.94 -11.85
C MET A 249 -4.28 10.72 -12.53
N PHE A 250 -5.07 9.68 -12.86
CA PHE A 250 -4.56 8.40 -13.39
C PHE A 250 -5.02 8.10 -14.82
N SER A 251 -5.62 9.09 -15.49
CA SER A 251 -6.12 8.98 -16.86
C SER A 251 -5.20 9.70 -17.86
N ASP A 252 -5.28 9.29 -19.13
CA ASP A 252 -4.62 9.94 -20.27
C ASP A 252 -5.61 10.78 -21.11
N ALA A 253 -6.88 10.86 -20.73
CA ALA A 253 -7.89 11.55 -21.54
C ALA A 253 -7.71 13.07 -21.47
N ALA A 254 -7.84 13.76 -22.61
CA ALA A 254 -7.68 15.21 -22.68
C ALA A 254 -8.68 15.97 -21.79
N CYS A 255 -9.92 15.46 -21.67
CA CYS A 255 -10.93 15.99 -20.75
C CYS A 255 -10.49 15.93 -19.29
N ASP A 256 -9.67 14.95 -18.92
CA ASP A 256 -9.23 14.75 -17.54
C ASP A 256 -8.10 15.72 -17.17
N ASN A 257 -7.33 16.20 -18.15
CA ASN A 257 -6.38 17.30 -17.90
C ASN A 257 -7.11 18.61 -17.56
N GLN A 258 -8.26 18.88 -18.18
CA GLN A 258 -9.08 20.05 -17.85
C GLN A 258 -9.58 19.99 -16.41
N VAL A 259 -10.02 18.82 -15.95
CA VAL A 259 -10.38 18.60 -14.54
C VAL A 259 -9.20 18.93 -13.62
N LEU A 260 -7.99 18.43 -13.93
CA LEU A 260 -6.81 18.73 -13.12
C LEU A 260 -6.46 20.23 -13.16
N ASP A 261 -6.55 20.88 -14.32
CA ASP A 261 -6.32 22.32 -14.43
C ASP A 261 -7.31 23.14 -13.59
N GLU A 262 -8.58 22.74 -13.55
CA GLU A 262 -9.61 23.40 -12.72
C GLU A 262 -9.36 23.24 -11.23
N TYR A 263 -8.89 22.06 -10.80
CA TYR A 263 -8.55 21.79 -9.40
C TYR A 263 -7.27 22.49 -8.91
N HIS A 264 -6.41 22.93 -9.82
CA HIS A 264 -5.11 23.54 -9.52
C HIS A 264 -5.02 25.04 -9.89
N LYS A 265 -6.12 25.66 -10.32
CA LYS A 265 -6.27 27.13 -10.44
C LYS A 265 -6.40 27.78 -9.07
#